data_AF-A0A232EGV0-F1
#
_entry.id   AF-A0A232EGV0-F1
#
_cell.length_a   1.000
_cell.length_b   1.000
_cell.length_c   1.000
_cell.angle_alpha   90.00
_cell.angle_beta   90.00
_cell.angle_gamma   90.00
#
_symmetry.space_group_name_H-M   'P 1'
#
loop_
_entity.id
_entity.type
_entity.pdbx_description
1 polymer ?
#
loop_
_entity_poly.entity_id
_entity_poly.type
_entity_poly.pdbx_seq_one_letter_code
_entity_poly.pdbx_strand_id
1 'polypeptide(L)'
;MLNDIHILEFNQILRSCSSFDMQSPLLVQKPFNINPIPIDSEYFQILFSGNFKKDHWICMYYKDNIIHIYDSLNVGFLHDEHKVYINRLFPNNSNLKIIFEQVQSQTNNYDCGIFSIAFIASILFNYDIPLMRLHLLNIYETRNITMFPIIRNNDRINFRYDFSMLANVRSINHRSNVKEQNLSFNYEEINLIEEKIREKLIEEQQKALNWYNRHKMVYSNFTPESKVDITMTTLDDSQFINTIINLENFNMNDKRAMEINNDCN
;
A
#
# COMPACT_ATOMS: atom_id res chain seq x y z
N MET A 1 -11.93 -1.11 -4.28
CA MET A 1 -10.74 -1.58 -3.53
C MET A 1 -9.55 -0.81 -4.07
N LEU A 2 -8.73 -0.21 -3.21
CA LEU A 2 -7.50 0.44 -3.68
C LEU A 2 -6.52 -0.64 -4.17
N ASN A 3 -5.88 -0.37 -5.30
CA ASN A 3 -4.76 -1.15 -5.81
C ASN A 3 -3.44 -0.39 -5.58
N ASP A 4 -2.35 -1.02 -5.98
CA ASP A 4 -0.99 -0.50 -5.95
C ASP A 4 -0.82 0.88 -6.62
N ILE A 5 -1.50 1.13 -7.76
CA ILE A 5 -1.45 2.43 -8.45
C ILE A 5 -1.88 3.56 -7.51
N HIS A 6 -2.99 3.39 -6.80
CA HIS A 6 -3.49 4.41 -5.86
C HIS A 6 -2.51 4.63 -4.70
N ILE A 7 -1.83 3.59 -4.22
CA ILE A 7 -0.82 3.71 -3.17
C ILE A 7 0.43 4.45 -3.68
N LEU A 8 0.84 4.22 -4.93
CA LEU A 8 1.93 4.94 -5.58
C LEU A 8 1.60 6.42 -5.79
N GLU A 9 0.38 6.74 -6.23
CA GLU A 9 -0.10 8.12 -6.34
C GLU A 9 -0.11 8.81 -4.98
N PHE A 10 -0.59 8.14 -3.93
CA PHE A 10 -0.53 8.69 -2.58
C PHE A 10 0.91 8.97 -2.12
N ASN A 11 1.87 8.10 -2.46
CA ASN A 11 3.28 8.35 -2.17
C ASN A 11 3.81 9.61 -2.88
N GLN A 12 3.40 9.86 -4.12
CA GLN A 12 3.76 11.11 -4.82
C GLN A 12 3.19 12.34 -4.11
N ILE A 13 1.94 12.26 -3.63
CA ILE A 13 1.33 13.33 -2.83
C ILE A 13 2.12 13.52 -1.54
N LEU A 14 2.44 12.45 -0.82
CA LEU A 14 3.21 12.48 0.43
C LEU A 14 4.57 13.17 0.25
N ARG A 15 5.31 12.83 -0.81
CA ARG A 15 6.59 13.49 -1.18
C ARG A 15 6.41 14.98 -1.48
N SER A 16 5.27 15.38 -2.05
CA SER A 16 5.01 16.78 -2.40
C SER A 16 4.70 17.66 -1.19
N CYS A 17 4.27 17.06 -0.07
CA CYS A 17 3.79 17.78 1.11
C CYS A 17 4.56 17.47 2.39
N SER A 18 5.59 16.62 2.34
CA SER A 18 6.40 16.23 3.48
C SER A 18 7.82 15.81 3.07
N SER A 19 8.70 15.60 4.04
CA SER A 19 10.02 15.01 3.82
C SER A 19 9.99 13.47 3.72
N PHE A 20 8.82 12.85 3.84
CA PHE A 20 8.70 11.39 3.81
C PHE A 20 8.64 10.88 2.38
N ASP A 21 9.34 9.78 2.14
CA ASP A 21 9.34 9.07 0.88
C ASP A 21 9.22 7.56 1.15
N MET A 22 8.07 6.98 0.82
CA MET A 22 7.87 5.53 0.95
C MET A 22 8.47 4.79 -0.24
N GLN A 23 8.85 3.54 -0.03
CA GLN A 23 9.18 2.64 -1.12
C GLN A 23 7.93 2.01 -1.72
N SER A 24 8.04 1.50 -2.95
CA SER A 24 6.92 0.84 -3.61
C SER A 24 6.46 -0.38 -2.79
N PRO A 25 5.15 -0.53 -2.54
CA PRO A 25 4.63 -1.70 -1.84
C PRO A 25 4.80 -2.99 -2.65
N LEU A 26 4.95 -2.89 -3.98
CA LEU A 26 5.18 -4.04 -4.86
C LEU A 26 6.54 -4.70 -4.64
N LEU A 27 7.48 -4.02 -3.97
CA LEU A 27 8.79 -4.59 -3.63
C LEU A 27 8.68 -5.82 -2.71
N VAL A 28 7.52 -6.06 -2.10
CA VAL A 28 7.25 -7.31 -1.38
C VAL A 28 7.38 -8.55 -2.28
N GLN A 29 7.12 -8.40 -3.58
CA GLN A 29 7.32 -9.46 -4.57
C GLN A 29 8.80 -9.60 -4.97
N LYS A 30 9.62 -8.60 -4.69
CA LYS A 30 11.07 -8.58 -4.97
C LYS A 30 11.84 -8.09 -3.74
N PRO A 31 11.86 -8.87 -2.64
CA PRO A 31 12.42 -8.41 -1.36
C PRO A 31 13.86 -7.88 -1.43
N PHE A 32 14.67 -8.43 -2.35
CA PHE A 32 16.05 -8.01 -2.58
C PHE A 32 16.19 -6.57 -3.10
N ASN A 33 15.12 -5.98 -3.63
CA ASN A 33 15.10 -4.60 -4.12
C ASN A 33 14.59 -3.60 -3.06
N ILE A 34 14.27 -4.07 -1.84
CA ILE A 34 13.91 -3.20 -0.72
C ILE A 34 15.20 -2.58 -0.18
N ASN A 35 15.27 -1.26 -0.24
CA ASN A 35 16.42 -0.51 0.26
C ASN A 35 16.31 -0.31 1.78
N PRO A 36 17.39 -0.52 2.55
CA PRO A 36 17.43 -0.15 3.95
C PRO A 36 17.19 1.35 4.15
N ILE A 37 16.66 1.73 5.32
CA ILE A 37 16.50 3.14 5.71
C ILE A 37 17.44 3.49 6.88
N PRO A 38 17.82 4.77 7.04
CA PRO A 38 18.59 5.21 8.20
C PRO A 38 17.81 5.00 9.52
N ILE A 39 18.48 4.44 10.53
CA ILE A 39 17.89 4.10 11.84
C ILE A 39 17.52 5.33 12.68
N ASP A 40 18.09 6.48 12.35
CA ASP A 40 17.87 7.78 12.98
C ASP A 40 16.79 8.62 12.28
N SER A 41 16.19 8.10 11.21
CA SER A 41 15.11 8.77 10.48
C SER A 41 13.74 8.24 10.86
N GLU A 42 12.77 9.14 11.01
CA GLU A 42 11.36 8.73 11.00
C GLU A 42 10.96 8.24 9.61
N TYR A 43 10.10 7.23 9.53
CA TYR A 43 9.72 6.65 8.25
C TYR A 43 8.30 6.09 8.23
N PHE A 44 7.61 6.26 7.11
CA PHE A 44 6.32 5.62 6.84
C PHE A 44 6.47 4.57 5.76
N GLN A 45 5.66 3.51 5.85
CA GLN A 45 5.50 2.54 4.76
C GLN A 45 4.08 1.99 4.79
N ILE A 46 3.46 1.88 3.61
CA ILE A 46 2.28 1.02 3.44
C ILE A 46 2.78 -0.36 3.00
N LEU A 47 2.44 -1.40 3.76
CA LEU A 47 2.86 -2.77 3.52
C LEU A 47 1.69 -3.60 2.97
N PHE A 48 1.98 -4.42 1.97
CA PHE A 48 1.03 -5.33 1.36
C PHE A 48 1.32 -6.77 1.74
N SER A 49 0.30 -7.56 2.09
CA SER A 49 0.46 -8.98 2.43
C SER A 49 0.66 -9.91 1.23
N GLY A 50 0.50 -9.46 -0.02
CA GLY A 50 0.93 -10.22 -1.21
C GLY A 50 0.22 -11.55 -1.45
N ASN A 51 -0.97 -11.76 -0.88
CA ASN A 51 -1.69 -13.03 -0.94
C ASN A 51 -3.07 -12.86 -1.57
N PHE A 52 -3.23 -13.30 -2.82
CA PHE A 52 -4.47 -13.25 -3.62
C PHE A 52 -5.77 -13.69 -2.93
N LYS A 53 -5.70 -14.39 -1.80
CA LYS A 53 -6.88 -14.80 -1.00
C LYS A 53 -7.16 -13.93 0.23
N LYS A 54 -6.15 -13.18 0.69
CA LYS A 54 -6.15 -12.37 1.93
C LYS A 54 -5.26 -11.13 1.76
N ASP A 55 -5.43 -10.44 0.63
CA ASP A 55 -4.73 -9.20 0.35
C ASP A 55 -5.13 -8.16 1.37
N HIS A 56 -4.13 -7.60 2.05
CA HIS A 56 -4.32 -6.70 3.16
C HIS A 56 -3.24 -5.64 3.18
N TRP A 57 -3.67 -4.40 3.36
CA TRP A 57 -2.82 -3.23 3.47
C TRP A 57 -2.73 -2.81 4.94
N ILE A 58 -1.52 -2.61 5.43
CA ILE A 58 -1.28 -2.03 6.75
C ILE A 58 -0.38 -0.81 6.65
N CYS A 59 -0.51 0.12 7.60
CA CYS A 59 0.38 1.26 7.74
C CYS A 59 1.45 0.95 8.80
N MET A 60 2.70 1.20 8.46
CA MET A 60 3.86 1.13 9.32
C MET A 60 4.42 2.53 9.53
N TYR A 61 4.66 2.91 10.77
CA TYR A 61 5.38 4.12 11.15
C TYR A 61 6.56 3.75 12.04
N TYR A 62 7.76 4.16 11.66
CA TYR A 62 8.98 3.92 12.39
C TYR A 62 9.50 5.21 13.02
N LYS A 63 9.82 5.14 14.31
CA LYS A 63 10.43 6.21 15.09
C LYS A 63 11.15 5.65 16.31
N ASP A 64 12.35 6.15 16.60
CA ASP A 64 13.09 5.86 17.84
C ASP A 64 13.23 4.34 18.15
N ASN A 65 13.57 3.54 17.14
CA ASN A 65 13.64 2.06 17.22
C ASN A 65 12.32 1.33 17.50
N ILE A 66 11.19 2.02 17.33
CA ILE A 66 9.86 1.45 17.47
C ILE A 66 9.15 1.51 16.13
N ILE A 67 8.61 0.36 15.70
CA ILE A 67 7.66 0.24 14.61
C ILE A 67 6.26 0.21 15.20
N HIS A 68 5.46 1.20 14.85
CA HIS A 68 4.02 1.24 15.10
C HIS A 68 3.29 0.68 13.88
N ILE A 69 2.49 -0.36 14.09
CA ILE A 69 1.64 -0.98 13.08
C ILE A 69 0.20 -0.52 13.30
N TYR A 70 -0.35 0.12 12.28
CA TYR A 70 -1.74 0.55 12.22
C TYR A 70 -2.48 -0.36 11.25
N ASP A 71 -3.24 -1.28 11.81
CA ASP A 71 -3.97 -2.31 11.09
C ASP A 71 -5.48 -2.14 11.30
N SER A 72 -6.22 -1.79 10.26
CA SER A 72 -7.67 -1.60 10.31
C SER A 72 -8.47 -2.89 10.55
N LEU A 73 -7.86 -4.07 10.47
CA LEU A 73 -8.47 -5.31 10.93
C LEU A 73 -8.14 -5.60 12.40
N ASN A 74 -7.23 -4.85 13.02
CA ASN A 74 -6.76 -5.01 14.40
C ASN A 74 -6.36 -6.46 14.73
N VAL A 75 -5.71 -7.16 13.78
CA VAL A 75 -5.41 -8.58 13.89
C VAL A 75 -4.32 -8.86 14.94
N GLY A 76 -3.38 -7.92 15.08
CA GLY A 76 -2.33 -7.99 16.11
C GLY A 76 -1.19 -8.96 15.80
N PHE A 77 -0.96 -9.26 14.52
CA PHE A 77 0.24 -9.95 14.05
C PHE A 77 0.62 -9.47 12.64
N LEU A 78 1.88 -9.69 12.25
CA LEU A 78 2.41 -9.43 10.91
C LEU A 78 2.31 -10.68 10.04
N HIS A 79 1.95 -10.50 8.76
CA HIS A 79 2.10 -11.55 7.76
C HIS A 79 3.58 -11.75 7.41
N ASP A 80 3.90 -12.91 6.84
CA ASP A 80 5.28 -13.29 6.52
C ASP A 80 5.93 -12.31 5.52
N GLU A 81 5.14 -11.84 4.55
CA GLU A 81 5.52 -10.81 3.60
C GLU A 81 5.87 -9.48 4.29
N HIS A 82 5.13 -9.11 5.34
CA HIS A 82 5.42 -7.90 6.13
C HIS A 82 6.71 -8.06 6.92
N LYS A 83 6.95 -9.23 7.51
CA LYS A 83 8.18 -9.53 8.27
C LYS A 83 9.41 -9.43 7.37
N VAL A 84 9.35 -10.00 6.18
CA VAL A 84 10.43 -9.90 5.17
C VAL A 84 10.70 -8.45 4.81
N TYR A 85 9.64 -7.68 4.54
CA TYR A 85 9.79 -6.27 4.19
C TYR A 85 10.46 -5.46 5.30
N ILE A 86 10.01 -5.64 6.55
CA ILE A 86 10.57 -4.96 7.72
C ILE A 86 12.03 -5.37 7.95
N ASN A 87 12.35 -6.67 7.84
CA ASN A 87 13.73 -7.14 8.00
C ASN A 87 14.68 -6.53 6.96
N ARG A 88 14.21 -6.29 5.74
CA ARG A 88 14.99 -5.64 4.67
C ARG A 88 15.12 -4.13 4.86
N LEU A 89 14.10 -3.47 5.41
CA LEU A 89 14.16 -2.04 5.77
C LEU A 89 15.16 -1.77 6.91
N PHE A 90 15.22 -2.66 7.89
CA PHE A 90 16.03 -2.50 9.12
C PHE A 90 17.03 -3.67 9.31
N PRO A 91 17.97 -3.87 8.37
CA PRO A 91 18.89 -4.99 8.44
C PRO A 91 19.73 -4.92 9.71
N ASN A 92 19.89 -6.05 10.40
CA ASN A 92 20.71 -6.19 11.61
C ASN A 92 20.28 -5.35 12.82
N ASN A 93 19.05 -4.81 12.86
CA ASN A 93 18.54 -4.11 14.03
C ASN A 93 17.88 -5.07 15.02
N SER A 94 18.66 -5.61 15.97
CA SER A 94 18.16 -6.53 17.00
C SER A 94 17.29 -5.87 18.07
N ASN A 95 17.24 -4.53 18.13
CA ASN A 95 16.55 -3.78 19.17
C ASN A 95 15.22 -3.20 18.69
N LEU A 96 14.75 -3.62 17.51
CA LEU A 96 13.52 -3.15 16.91
C LEU A 96 12.31 -3.64 17.70
N LYS A 97 11.52 -2.71 18.24
CA LYS A 97 10.28 -3.02 18.95
C LYS A 97 9.10 -2.85 18.00
N ILE A 98 8.13 -3.78 18.02
CA ILE A 98 6.91 -3.66 17.22
C ILE A 98 5.70 -3.50 18.14
N ILE A 99 4.93 -2.45 17.90
CA ILE A 99 3.71 -2.09 18.63
C ILE A 99 2.53 -2.16 17.66
N PHE A 100 1.51 -2.94 18.02
CA PHE A 100 0.23 -2.91 17.30
C PHE A 100 -0.70 -1.88 17.95
N GLU A 101 -0.97 -0.82 17.21
CA GLU A 101 -1.86 0.24 17.67
C GLU A 101 -3.32 -0.22 17.61
N GLN A 102 -4.10 0.16 18.62
CA GLN A 102 -5.56 -0.04 18.60
C GLN A 102 -6.19 1.12 17.83
N VAL A 103 -6.64 0.83 16.62
CA VAL A 103 -7.14 1.82 15.67
C VAL A 103 -8.60 1.58 15.30
N GLN A 104 -9.22 2.53 14.61
CA GLN A 104 -10.56 2.33 14.08
C GLN A 104 -10.58 1.15 13.10
N SER A 105 -11.45 0.18 13.36
CA SER A 105 -11.58 -0.98 12.47
C SER A 105 -12.34 -0.62 11.19
N GLN A 106 -11.90 -1.18 10.06
CA GLN A 106 -12.73 -1.27 8.86
C GLN A 106 -13.90 -2.22 9.10
N THR A 107 -15.02 -2.00 8.41
CA THR A 107 -16.23 -2.82 8.52
C THR A 107 -16.44 -3.74 7.30
N ASN A 108 -15.53 -3.68 6.33
CA ASN A 108 -15.56 -4.47 5.09
C ASN A 108 -14.17 -5.04 4.78
N ASN A 109 -14.01 -5.74 3.66
CA ASN A 109 -12.75 -6.39 3.24
C ASN A 109 -11.97 -5.62 2.16
N TYR A 110 -12.33 -4.37 1.84
CA TYR A 110 -11.73 -3.63 0.71
C TYR A 110 -11.23 -2.22 1.06
N ASP A 111 -11.45 -1.75 2.29
CA ASP A 111 -11.03 -0.41 2.74
C ASP A 111 -9.66 -0.37 3.43
N CYS A 112 -8.96 -1.50 3.62
CA CYS A 112 -7.68 -1.54 4.34
C CYS A 112 -6.63 -0.54 3.78
N GLY A 113 -6.60 -0.36 2.46
CA GLY A 113 -5.74 0.65 1.82
C GLY A 113 -6.15 2.09 2.15
N ILE A 114 -7.46 2.38 2.19
CA ILE A 114 -7.99 3.70 2.55
C ILE A 114 -7.64 4.02 4.00
N PHE A 115 -7.83 3.06 4.90
CA PHE A 115 -7.46 3.21 6.31
C PHE A 115 -5.95 3.43 6.47
N SER A 116 -5.12 2.67 5.75
CA SER A 116 -3.66 2.83 5.78
C SER A 116 -3.23 4.26 5.38
N ILE A 117 -3.83 4.82 4.33
CA ILE A 117 -3.61 6.22 3.91
C ILE A 117 -4.09 7.19 5.00
N ALA A 118 -5.28 6.97 5.54
CA ALA A 118 -5.86 7.84 6.56
C ALA A 118 -5.04 7.86 7.85
N PHE A 119 -4.43 6.73 8.23
CA PHE A 119 -3.52 6.65 9.37
C PHE A 119 -2.27 7.49 9.13
N ILE A 120 -1.60 7.37 7.97
CA ILE A 120 -0.43 8.21 7.64
C ILE A 120 -0.80 9.69 7.71
N ALA A 121 -1.89 10.10 7.06
CA ALA A 121 -2.33 11.49 7.08
C ALA A 121 -2.58 11.98 8.52
N SER A 122 -3.22 11.15 9.35
CA SER A 122 -3.51 11.51 10.74
C SER A 122 -2.27 11.66 11.61
N ILE A 123 -1.22 10.88 11.36
CA ILE A 123 0.05 10.95 12.11
C ILE A 123 0.88 12.13 11.61
N LEU A 124 0.91 12.36 10.30
CA LEU A 124 1.69 13.42 9.67
C LEU A 124 1.19 14.82 10.05
N PHE A 125 -0.14 15.01 10.03
CA PHE A 125 -0.75 16.31 10.27
C PHE A 125 -1.12 16.48 11.76
N ASN A 126 -0.11 16.83 12.57
CA ASN A 126 -0.30 17.19 13.97
C ASN A 126 -1.34 18.31 14.11
N TYR A 127 -2.32 18.16 15.00
CA TYR A 127 -3.32 19.21 15.23
C TYR A 127 -2.75 20.37 16.06
N ASP A 128 -3.11 21.60 15.67
CA ASP A 128 -2.81 22.82 16.42
C ASP A 128 -3.78 22.94 17.61
N ILE A 129 -3.41 22.27 18.72
CA ILE A 129 -4.21 22.17 19.94
C ILE A 129 -4.74 23.54 20.42
N PRO A 130 -3.92 24.62 20.48
CA PRO A 130 -4.41 25.97 20.81
C PRO A 130 -5.61 26.43 19.96
N LEU A 131 -5.60 26.17 18.66
CA LEU A 131 -6.66 26.60 17.73
C LEU A 131 -7.86 25.65 17.68
N MET A 132 -7.71 24.40 18.11
CA MET A 132 -8.79 23.42 18.05
C MET A 132 -10.06 23.89 18.79
N ARG A 133 -9.91 24.52 19.96
CA ARG A 133 -11.08 25.00 20.73
C ARG A 133 -11.84 26.08 19.96
N LEU A 134 -11.15 27.05 19.39
CA LEU A 134 -11.77 28.13 18.62
C LEU A 134 -12.44 27.58 17.35
N HIS A 135 -11.78 26.63 16.68
CA HIS A 135 -12.33 25.95 15.52
C HIS A 135 -13.63 25.21 15.83
N LEU A 136 -13.67 24.48 16.96
CA LEU A 136 -14.87 23.76 17.38
C LEU A 136 -16.03 24.72 17.68
N LEU A 137 -15.77 25.86 18.31
CA LEU A 137 -16.79 26.91 18.52
C LEU A 137 -17.33 27.42 17.18
N ASN A 138 -16.44 27.67 16.21
CA ASN A 138 -16.83 28.08 14.87
C ASN A 138 -17.66 27.00 14.14
N ILE A 139 -17.37 25.71 14.31
CA ILE A 139 -18.22 24.62 13.78
C ILE A 139 -19.62 24.68 14.38
N TYR A 140 -19.76 24.96 15.69
CA TYR A 140 -21.07 25.10 16.32
C TYR A 140 -21.85 26.30 15.81
N GLU A 141 -21.19 27.43 15.59
CA GLU A 141 -21.80 28.66 15.07
C GLU A 141 -22.21 28.52 13.60
N THR A 142 -21.31 28.00 12.76
CA THR A 142 -21.52 27.90 11.30
C THR A 142 -22.28 26.66 10.86
N ARG A 143 -22.37 25.64 11.73
CA ARG A 143 -22.90 24.29 11.41
C ARG A 143 -22.17 23.58 10.27
N ASN A 144 -20.94 24.00 9.96
CA ASN A 144 -20.12 23.41 8.92
C ASN A 144 -18.96 22.62 9.53
N ILE A 145 -18.90 21.31 9.28
CA ILE A 145 -17.82 20.44 9.76
C ILE A 145 -16.64 20.56 8.82
N THR A 146 -15.50 20.98 9.35
CA THR A 146 -14.23 21.11 8.62
C THR A 146 -13.09 20.50 9.44
N MET A 147 -12.00 20.12 8.78
CA MET A 147 -10.83 19.52 9.45
C MET A 147 -10.28 20.47 10.52
N PHE A 148 -9.87 19.91 11.66
CA PHE A 148 -9.23 20.71 12.71
C PHE A 148 -7.94 21.36 12.21
N PRO A 149 -7.56 22.54 12.74
CA PRO A 149 -6.32 23.20 12.40
C PRO A 149 -5.12 22.29 12.67
N ILE A 150 -4.12 22.33 11.79
CA ILE A 150 -2.90 21.52 11.86
C ILE A 150 -1.67 22.42 12.02
N ILE A 151 -0.68 21.98 12.80
CA ILE A 151 0.60 22.67 13.02
C ILE A 151 1.38 22.61 11.71
N ARG A 152 1.60 23.76 11.09
CA ARG A 152 2.44 23.87 9.89
C ARG A 152 3.87 24.20 10.30
N ASN A 153 4.79 23.27 10.10
CA ASN A 153 6.22 23.59 10.14
C ASN A 153 6.57 24.40 8.88
N ASN A 154 6.45 25.71 9.00
CA ASN A 154 7.15 26.76 8.25
C ASN A 154 7.00 26.97 6.74
N ASP A 155 6.10 26.33 5.98
CA ASP A 155 5.81 26.83 4.62
C ASP A 155 4.34 26.82 4.19
N ARG A 156 3.98 27.91 3.50
CA ARG A 156 2.65 28.24 3.02
C ARG A 156 2.26 27.33 1.85
N ILE A 157 1.65 26.18 2.13
CA ILE A 157 0.85 25.47 1.12
C ILE A 157 -0.61 25.48 1.58
N ASN A 158 -1.43 26.29 0.91
CA ASN A 158 -2.88 26.19 0.96
C ASN A 158 -3.30 24.94 0.19
N PHE A 159 -3.29 23.78 0.86
CA PHE A 159 -3.98 22.61 0.33
C PHE A 159 -5.48 22.86 0.39
N ARG A 160 -6.03 23.36 -0.72
CA ARG A 160 -7.46 23.39 -0.99
C ARG A 160 -7.83 22.12 -1.74
N TYR A 161 -7.64 20.97 -1.10
CA TYR A 161 -8.31 19.75 -1.55
C TYR A 161 -9.72 19.78 -0.99
N ASP A 162 -10.70 19.65 -1.88
CA ASP A 162 -12.08 19.36 -1.51
C ASP A 162 -12.14 17.92 -0.99
N PHE A 163 -11.97 17.79 0.33
CA PHE A 163 -12.02 16.52 1.05
C PHE A 163 -13.44 16.15 1.49
N SER A 164 -14.48 16.62 0.79
CA SER A 164 -15.87 16.17 1.01
C SER A 164 -16.03 14.63 0.90
N MET A 165 -15.06 13.92 0.32
CA MET A 165 -14.96 12.45 0.29
C MET A 165 -14.40 11.80 1.58
N LEU A 166 -13.68 12.52 2.46
CA LEU A 166 -13.13 11.96 3.71
C LEU A 166 -14.02 12.17 4.94
N ALA A 167 -15.28 12.60 4.75
CA ALA A 167 -16.21 12.97 5.82
C ALA A 167 -16.64 11.83 6.78
N ASN A 168 -16.03 10.64 6.71
CA ASN A 168 -16.33 9.50 7.58
C ASN A 168 -15.18 9.04 8.50
N VAL A 169 -14.04 9.74 8.53
CA VAL A 169 -12.99 9.42 9.51
C VAL A 169 -13.38 10.00 10.87
N ARG A 170 -14.03 9.19 11.71
CA ARG A 170 -14.30 9.54 13.11
C ARG A 170 -12.98 9.69 13.84
N SER A 171 -12.93 10.68 14.74
CA SER A 171 -11.77 11.00 15.57
C SER A 171 -11.11 9.74 16.15
N ILE A 172 -9.84 9.52 15.80
CA ILE A 172 -9.00 8.50 16.41
C ILE A 172 -8.76 8.92 17.85
N ASN A 173 -9.55 8.37 18.78
CA ASN A 173 -9.19 8.38 20.18
C ASN A 173 -8.07 7.34 20.36
N HIS A 174 -6.83 7.80 20.43
CA HIS A 174 -5.69 6.99 20.84
C HIS A 174 -5.93 6.51 22.29
N ARG A 175 -6.58 5.35 22.46
CA ARG A 175 -6.59 4.62 23.73
C ARG A 175 -5.53 3.54 23.64
N SER A 176 -4.40 3.78 24.31
CA SER A 176 -3.26 2.88 24.39
C SER A 176 -3.59 1.66 25.27
N ASN A 177 -4.31 0.69 24.72
CA ASN A 177 -4.23 -0.71 25.16
C ASN A 177 -3.26 -1.42 24.21
N VAL A 178 -1.97 -1.15 24.40
CA VAL A 178 -0.90 -1.58 23.51
C VAL A 178 -0.66 -3.08 23.69
N LYS A 179 -0.79 -3.86 22.60
CA LYS A 179 -0.19 -5.19 22.53
C LYS A 179 1.24 -5.03 22.03
N GLU A 180 2.18 -5.19 22.93
CA GLU A 180 3.62 -5.20 22.61
C GLU A 180 4.02 -6.60 22.17
N GLN A 181 4.71 -6.70 21.03
CA GLN A 181 5.40 -7.90 20.61
C GLN A 181 6.89 -7.59 20.46
N ASN A 182 7.71 -8.27 21.25
CA ASN A 182 9.15 -8.33 21.01
C ASN A 182 9.37 -9.34 19.88
N LEU A 183 9.47 -8.84 18.65
CA LEU A 183 9.81 -9.65 17.49
C LEU A 183 11.33 -9.64 17.34
N SER A 184 11.98 -10.72 17.76
CA SER A 184 13.32 -11.04 17.27
C SER A 184 13.16 -11.74 15.92
N PHE A 185 13.51 -11.07 14.82
CA PHE A 185 13.54 -11.72 13.52
C PHE A 185 14.67 -12.76 13.50
N ASN A 186 14.31 -14.05 13.48
CA ASN A 186 15.28 -15.11 13.27
C ASN A 186 15.69 -15.08 11.78
N TYR A 187 16.97 -14.81 11.51
CA TYR A 187 17.50 -14.71 10.16
C TYR A 187 17.25 -15.97 9.32
N GLU A 188 17.34 -17.16 9.92
CA GLU A 188 17.06 -18.43 9.23
C GLU A 188 15.58 -18.57 8.85
N GLU A 189 14.69 -18.13 9.74
CA GLU A 189 13.25 -18.12 9.48
C GLU A 189 12.89 -17.16 8.34
N ILE A 190 13.49 -15.97 8.34
CA ILE A 190 13.26 -14.97 7.28
C ILE A 190 13.78 -15.46 5.93
N ASN A 191 14.97 -16.05 5.86
CA ASN A 191 15.48 -16.61 4.60
C ASN A 191 14.56 -17.72 4.07
N LEU A 192 14.04 -18.59 4.97
CA LEU A 192 13.11 -19.63 4.58
C LEU A 192 11.79 -19.06 4.03
N ILE A 193 11.30 -17.96 4.62
CA ILE A 193 10.12 -17.25 4.12
C ILE A 193 10.41 -16.62 2.75
N GLU A 194 11.56 -15.97 2.58
CA GLU A 194 11.96 -15.35 1.32
C GLU A 194 12.04 -16.37 0.18
N GLU A 195 12.65 -17.54 0.41
CA GLU A 195 12.70 -18.61 -0.59
C GLU A 195 11.29 -19.10 -0.97
N LYS A 196 10.37 -19.25 0.00
CA LYS A 196 8.97 -19.61 -0.30
C LYS A 196 8.25 -18.56 -1.13
N ILE A 197 8.45 -17.27 -0.83
CA ILE A 197 7.88 -16.17 -1.62
C ILE A 197 8.43 -16.23 -3.05
N ARG A 198 9.73 -16.49 -3.20
CA ARG A 198 10.41 -16.59 -4.50
C ARG A 198 9.88 -17.77 -5.32
N GLU A 199 9.75 -18.95 -4.73
CA GLU A 199 9.19 -20.14 -5.40
C GLU A 199 7.77 -19.89 -5.89
N LYS A 200 6.92 -19.27 -5.06
CA LYS A 200 5.55 -18.92 -5.42
C LYS A 200 5.50 -17.94 -6.59
N LEU A 201 6.37 -16.92 -6.58
CA LEU A 201 6.46 -15.95 -7.68
C LEU A 201 6.85 -16.63 -9.00
N ILE A 202 7.83 -17.54 -8.96
CA ILE A 202 8.25 -18.31 -10.14
C ILE A 202 7.09 -19.17 -10.68
N GLU A 203 6.35 -19.82 -9.78
CA GLU A 203 5.18 -20.62 -10.16
C GLU A 203 4.09 -19.76 -10.85
N GLU A 204 3.82 -18.57 -10.33
CA GLU A 204 2.85 -17.63 -10.89
C GLU A 204 3.28 -17.07 -12.25
N GLN A 205 4.56 -16.70 -12.38
CA GLN A 205 5.15 -16.30 -13.67
C GLN A 205 5.04 -17.41 -14.71
N GLN A 206 5.31 -18.65 -14.33
CA GLN A 206 5.16 -19.80 -15.23
C GLN A 206 3.70 -20.04 -15.62
N LYS A 207 2.74 -19.87 -14.68
CA LYS A 207 1.31 -19.95 -14.98
C LYS A 207 0.87 -18.86 -15.97
N ALA A 208 1.32 -17.62 -15.77
CA ALA A 208 1.04 -16.51 -16.67
C ALA A 208 1.62 -16.77 -18.07
N LEU A 209 2.86 -17.23 -18.16
CA LEU A 209 3.50 -17.61 -19.43
C LEU A 209 2.75 -18.74 -20.14
N ASN A 210 2.35 -19.79 -19.40
CA ASN A 210 1.57 -20.91 -19.94
C ASN A 210 0.17 -20.46 -20.39
N TRP A 211 -0.46 -19.52 -19.69
CA TRP A 211 -1.71 -18.91 -20.11
C TRP A 211 -1.52 -18.12 -21.41
N TYR A 212 -0.51 -17.26 -21.48
CA TYR A 212 -0.18 -16.48 -22.68
C TYR A 212 0.07 -17.39 -23.89
N ASN A 213 0.92 -18.41 -23.75
CA ASN A 213 1.24 -19.34 -24.84
C ASN A 213 0.00 -20.10 -25.36
N ARG A 214 -0.92 -20.49 -24.47
CA ARG A 214 -2.19 -21.14 -24.87
C ARG A 214 -3.07 -20.21 -25.70
N HIS A 215 -3.13 -18.93 -25.34
CA HIS A 215 -4.00 -17.97 -26.03
C HIS A 215 -3.33 -17.37 -27.27
N LYS A 216 -1.99 -17.28 -27.33
CA LYS A 216 -1.24 -16.86 -28.52
C LYS A 216 -1.60 -17.71 -29.75
N MET A 217 -1.88 -19.01 -29.57
CA MET A 217 -2.32 -19.90 -30.66
C MET A 217 -3.77 -19.67 -31.11
N VAL A 218 -4.61 -19.08 -30.26
CA VAL A 218 -6.00 -18.74 -30.60
C VAL A 218 -6.05 -17.44 -31.42
N TYR A 219 -5.15 -16.50 -31.13
CA TYR A 219 -5.11 -15.19 -31.79
C TYR A 219 -4.18 -15.12 -33.01
N SER A 220 -3.37 -16.15 -33.29
CA SER A 220 -2.54 -16.20 -34.51
C SER A 220 -3.34 -16.33 -35.83
N ASN A 221 -4.66 -16.43 -35.77
CA ASN A 221 -5.58 -16.39 -36.91
C ASN A 221 -6.15 -15.00 -37.20
N PHE A 222 -5.86 -14.00 -36.37
CA PHE A 222 -6.14 -12.59 -36.64
C PHE A 222 -4.85 -11.89 -37.09
N THR A 223 -4.97 -11.01 -38.08
CA THR A 223 -3.90 -10.55 -38.99
C THR A 223 -2.61 -10.02 -38.35
N PRO A 224 -1.45 -10.14 -39.03
CA PRO A 224 -0.14 -9.94 -38.43
C PRO A 224 0.43 -8.54 -38.74
N GLU A 225 0.37 -7.61 -37.79
CA GLU A 225 1.21 -6.40 -37.87
C GLU A 225 2.06 -6.11 -36.62
N SER A 226 2.08 -6.98 -35.60
CA SER A 226 3.11 -6.89 -34.56
C SER A 226 3.43 -8.24 -33.93
N LYS A 227 4.42 -8.94 -34.50
CA LYS A 227 5.08 -10.07 -33.82
C LYS A 227 6.05 -9.49 -32.79
N VAL A 228 5.66 -9.46 -31.52
CA VAL A 228 6.59 -9.30 -30.40
C VAL A 228 7.03 -10.70 -29.98
N ASP A 229 8.29 -11.05 -30.26
CA ASP A 229 8.93 -12.25 -29.71
C ASP A 229 9.37 -11.95 -28.28
N ILE A 230 8.65 -12.51 -27.31
CA ILE A 230 8.99 -12.41 -25.90
C ILE A 230 9.83 -13.65 -25.55
N THR A 231 11.15 -13.47 -25.45
CA THR A 231 12.05 -14.45 -24.83
C THR A 231 12.28 -14.07 -23.36
N MET A 232 12.16 -15.06 -22.47
CA MET A 232 12.18 -14.92 -21.00
C MET A 232 13.48 -14.39 -20.40
N THR A 233 14.52 -14.10 -21.19
CA THR A 233 15.85 -13.85 -20.65
C THR A 233 16.16 -12.40 -20.28
N THR A 234 15.38 -11.40 -20.73
CA THR A 234 15.63 -9.98 -20.37
C THR A 234 14.41 -9.07 -20.56
N LEU A 235 13.28 -9.36 -19.90
CA LEU A 235 12.27 -8.32 -19.74
C LEU A 235 12.70 -7.43 -18.57
N ASP A 236 13.13 -6.20 -18.88
CA ASP A 236 13.16 -5.13 -17.88
C ASP A 236 11.73 -4.95 -17.34
N ASP A 237 11.62 -4.68 -16.04
CA ASP A 237 10.39 -4.65 -15.25
C ASP A 237 9.32 -3.71 -15.82
N SER A 238 9.77 -2.64 -16.48
CA SER A 238 8.90 -1.71 -17.20
C SER A 238 8.16 -2.37 -18.38
N GLN A 239 8.78 -3.31 -19.07
CA GLN A 239 8.23 -4.00 -20.23
C GLN A 239 7.25 -5.10 -19.81
N PHE A 240 7.52 -5.80 -18.71
CA PHE A 240 6.60 -6.81 -18.16
C PHE A 240 5.30 -6.17 -17.66
N ILE A 241 5.40 -5.09 -16.88
CA ILE A 241 4.24 -4.36 -16.35
C ILE A 241 3.41 -3.74 -17.50
N ASN A 242 4.06 -3.09 -18.47
CA ASN A 242 3.35 -2.56 -19.65
C ASN A 242 2.68 -3.67 -20.47
N THR A 243 3.29 -4.85 -20.56
CA THR A 243 2.68 -5.99 -21.27
C THR A 243 1.45 -6.51 -20.53
N ILE A 244 1.48 -6.60 -19.19
CA ILE A 244 0.31 -7.01 -18.40
C ILE A 244 -0.80 -5.96 -18.47
N ILE A 245 -0.49 -4.67 -18.30
CA ILE A 245 -1.47 -3.58 -18.40
C ILE A 245 -2.13 -3.57 -19.78
N ASN A 246 -1.36 -3.75 -20.85
CA ASN A 246 -1.89 -3.83 -22.21
C ASN A 246 -2.81 -5.04 -22.40
N LEU A 247 -2.47 -6.20 -21.82
CA LEU A 247 -3.30 -7.41 -21.89
C LEU A 247 -4.61 -7.27 -21.08
N GLU A 248 -4.58 -6.64 -19.91
CA GLU A 248 -5.76 -6.40 -19.09
C GLU A 248 -6.71 -5.38 -19.74
N ASN A 249 -6.17 -4.31 -20.32
CA ASN A 249 -6.94 -3.32 -21.07
C ASN A 249 -7.59 -3.93 -22.33
N PHE A 250 -6.90 -4.85 -22.99
CA PHE A 250 -7.46 -5.59 -24.15
C PHE A 250 -8.63 -6.48 -23.73
N ASN A 251 -8.49 -7.19 -22.60
CA ASN A 251 -9.52 -8.09 -22.05
C ASN A 251 -10.77 -7.32 -21.55
N MET A 252 -10.59 -6.10 -21.01
CA MET A 252 -11.73 -5.23 -20.66
C MET A 252 -12.48 -4.72 -21.89
N ASN A 253 -11.78 -4.40 -22.98
CA ASN A 253 -12.42 -3.98 -24.23
C ASN A 253 -13.19 -5.12 -24.92
N ASP A 254 -12.67 -6.35 -24.87
CA ASP A 254 -13.35 -7.54 -25.42
C ASP A 254 -14.61 -7.92 -24.62
N LYS A 255 -14.56 -7.86 -23.28
CA LYS A 255 -15.76 -8.06 -22.44
C LYS A 255 -16.85 -7.04 -22.76
N ARG A 256 -16.46 -5.78 -22.96
CA ARG A 256 -17.39 -4.69 -23.30
C ARG A 256 -17.97 -4.86 -24.71
N ALA A 257 -17.19 -5.37 -25.66
CA ALA A 257 -17.67 -5.70 -27.01
C ALA A 257 -18.63 -6.90 -27.03
N MET A 258 -18.44 -7.89 -26.15
CA MET A 258 -19.35 -9.02 -25.98
C MET A 258 -20.66 -8.63 -25.28
N GLU A 259 -20.63 -7.68 -24.34
CA GLU A 259 -21.84 -7.16 -23.68
C GLU A 259 -22.72 -6.35 -24.65
N ILE A 260 -22.12 -5.53 -25.52
CA ILE A 260 -22.87 -4.74 -26.53
C ILE A 260 -23.61 -5.63 -27.55
N ASN A 261 -23.09 -6.82 -27.87
CA ASN A 261 -23.73 -7.74 -28.81
C ASN A 261 -24.89 -8.56 -28.21
N ASN A 262 -25.03 -8.59 -26.88
CA ASN A 262 -26.13 -9.30 -26.21
C ASN A 262 -27.37 -8.43 -25.97
N ASP A 263 -27.29 -7.11 -26.21
CA ASP A 263 -28.42 -6.17 -26.09
C ASP A 263 -29.21 -5.97 -27.40
N CYS A 264 -28.95 -6.78 -28.45
CA CYS A 264 -29.66 -6.73 -29.74
C CYS A 264 -30.30 -8.06 -30.16
N ASN A 265 -30.67 -8.92 -29.22
CA ASN A 265 -31.55 -10.07 -29.45
C ASN A 265 -32.69 -10.15 -28.44
#